data_AF-A0A4V1SB17-F1
#
_entry.id   AF-A0A4V1SB17-F1
#
_cell.length_a   1.000
_cell.length_b   1.000
_cell.length_c   1.000
_cell.angle_alpha   90.00
_cell.angle_beta   90.00
_cell.angle_gamma   90.00
#
_symmetry.space_group_name_H-M   'P 1'
#
loop_
_entity.id
_entity.type
_entity.pdbx_description
1 polymer ?
#
loop_
_entity_poly.entity_id
_entity_poly.type
_entity_poly.pdbx_seq_one_letter_code
_entity_poly.pdbx_strand_id
1 'polypeptide(L)'
;TDTVTSPVEIQGDGGAATFRNTSAPANRLLKLSDVSGVSTGTNVTTLYLDGTQSPSGTLETAVMGIVSDGTAGGKLAVVKDGTGTWTLSNAANSYTGGTKLNAGILRATAAASLGPGELTLAGGQLHLINNTNTTFGNNTLVTGDSTVATTKTSGATGDAIHSLGTLSIGTSTLSGIKFSATTNGRLNFGTTTLTGIPTFSPAGAVSLALGDINGDNTTGINKTGAGILILAADSPSYAGATHVLSGTLQVGVNTAAGTLGSGTVLVDAGATLLFAKNNASTFDNSISGEGAVRLNTTTAIITLTNASYTGTTQIQNGLLQTNSSASNLVLGTAGATFNYGILGLLSDFNGGLGFGAGSVTWATGNNVSGGFAVMDAATRNVNIGGNVSPDTLTVGTAGFVGGTLAGNNSRIAFGDVNGTALG
;
A
#
# COMPACT_ATOMS: atom_id res chain seq x y z
N THR A 1 31.07 6.63 -27.41
CA THR A 1 31.08 6.73 -25.94
C THR A 1 32.29 7.53 -25.56
N ASP A 2 32.07 8.61 -24.84
CA ASP A 2 33.12 9.48 -24.31
C ASP A 2 33.39 9.03 -22.88
N THR A 3 34.63 8.66 -22.57
CA THR A 3 35.00 8.12 -21.25
C THR A 3 36.08 8.99 -20.63
N VAL A 4 35.82 9.48 -19.41
CA VAL A 4 36.83 10.07 -18.55
C VAL A 4 37.49 8.93 -17.79
N THR A 5 38.71 8.56 -18.17
CA THR A 5 39.39 7.37 -17.63
C THR A 5 40.19 7.65 -16.36
N SER A 6 40.71 8.86 -16.20
CA SER A 6 41.41 9.28 -14.98
C SER A 6 40.42 9.65 -13.89
N PRO A 7 40.71 9.38 -12.60
CA PRO A 7 39.87 9.84 -11.49
C PRO A 7 39.59 11.34 -11.57
N VAL A 8 38.36 11.73 -11.26
CA VAL A 8 37.93 13.13 -11.16
C VAL A 8 37.96 13.54 -9.70
N GLU A 9 38.73 14.58 -9.38
CA GLU A 9 38.72 15.21 -8.07
C GLU A 9 38.08 16.61 -8.18
N ILE A 10 36.95 16.81 -7.52
CA ILE A 10 36.26 18.10 -7.48
C ILE A 10 36.90 18.96 -6.38
N GLN A 11 37.61 20.00 -6.80
CA GLN A 11 38.36 20.88 -5.91
C GLN A 11 37.52 22.01 -5.33
N GLY A 12 38.03 22.59 -4.24
CA GLY A 12 37.48 23.77 -3.57
C GLY A 12 36.58 23.39 -2.40
N ASP A 13 36.73 24.11 -1.30
CA ASP A 13 35.94 23.85 -0.09
C ASP A 13 34.48 24.27 -0.29
N GLY A 14 33.60 23.29 -0.50
CA GLY A 14 32.23 23.53 -0.99
C GLY A 14 32.13 23.72 -2.51
N GLY A 15 33.13 23.24 -3.26
CA GLY A 15 33.17 23.33 -4.72
C GLY A 15 32.09 22.49 -5.41
N ALA A 16 31.97 22.66 -6.73
CA ALA A 16 31.03 21.90 -7.54
C ALA A 16 31.58 21.61 -8.93
N ALA A 17 31.22 20.44 -9.47
CA ALA A 17 31.45 20.11 -10.88
C ALA A 17 30.16 19.60 -11.51
N THR A 18 29.90 19.97 -12.76
CA THR A 18 28.77 19.45 -13.52
C THR A 18 29.23 18.64 -14.72
N PHE A 19 28.75 17.41 -14.82
CA PHE A 19 28.91 16.57 -16.00
C PHE A 19 27.58 16.52 -16.74
N ARG A 20 27.59 17.03 -17.97
CA ARG A 20 26.40 17.13 -18.83
C ARG A 20 26.54 16.22 -20.04
N ASN A 21 25.53 15.39 -20.29
CA ASN A 21 25.40 14.72 -21.58
C ASN A 21 24.16 15.24 -22.33
N THR A 22 24.39 16.09 -23.34
CA THR A 22 23.37 16.70 -24.21
C THR A 22 23.54 16.30 -25.67
N SER A 23 24.35 15.28 -25.94
CA SER A 23 24.76 14.92 -27.30
C SER A 23 23.60 14.44 -28.18
N ALA A 24 23.59 14.85 -29.45
CA ALA A 24 22.77 14.20 -30.48
C ALA A 24 23.72 13.37 -31.38
N PRO A 25 23.42 12.09 -31.67
CA PRO A 25 22.22 11.30 -31.31
C PRO A 25 22.21 10.73 -29.87
N ALA A 26 21.03 10.25 -29.43
CA ALA A 26 20.72 9.77 -28.06
C ALA A 26 21.58 8.61 -27.51
N ASN A 27 22.45 8.03 -28.35
CA ASN A 27 23.29 6.87 -28.04
C ASN A 27 24.76 7.24 -27.75
N ARG A 28 25.16 8.52 -27.86
CA ARG A 28 26.50 8.93 -27.45
C ARG A 28 26.53 9.06 -25.93
N LEU A 29 27.14 8.07 -25.28
CA LEU A 29 27.22 7.96 -23.83
C LEU A 29 28.40 8.74 -23.26
N LEU A 30 28.24 9.25 -22.04
CA LEU A 30 29.31 9.80 -21.22
C LEU A 30 29.54 8.86 -20.02
N LYS A 31 30.79 8.46 -19.82
CA LYS A 31 31.17 7.56 -18.72
C LYS A 31 32.28 8.19 -17.89
N LEU A 32 32.09 8.23 -16.59
CA LEU A 32 33.09 8.72 -15.63
C LEU A 32 33.73 7.54 -14.89
N SER A 33 35.02 7.65 -14.62
CA SER A 33 35.77 6.82 -13.69
C SER A 33 35.38 7.15 -12.24
N ASP A 34 36.32 7.02 -11.30
CA ASP A 34 36.13 7.42 -9.91
C ASP A 34 35.91 8.93 -9.80
N VAL A 35 35.04 9.33 -8.86
CA VAL A 35 34.79 10.75 -8.57
C VAL A 35 34.90 10.99 -7.06
N SER A 36 35.77 11.91 -6.67
CA SER A 36 35.91 12.37 -5.29
C SER A 36 35.70 13.89 -5.20
N GLY A 37 35.39 14.39 -4.00
CA GLY A 37 35.33 15.83 -3.73
C GLY A 37 36.26 16.20 -2.59
N VAL A 38 37.03 17.27 -2.74
CA VAL A 38 37.89 17.79 -1.67
C VAL A 38 37.14 18.88 -0.93
N SER A 39 36.90 18.69 0.37
CA SER A 39 36.33 19.70 1.26
C SER A 39 36.98 19.60 2.63
N THR A 40 36.85 20.64 3.45
CA THR A 40 37.38 20.65 4.82
C THR A 40 36.25 20.84 5.83
N GLY A 41 36.41 20.26 7.02
CA GLY A 41 35.42 20.40 8.09
C GLY A 41 34.04 19.86 7.73
N THR A 42 33.01 20.71 7.81
CA THR A 42 31.59 20.34 7.60
C THR A 42 31.04 20.70 6.22
N ASN A 43 31.87 21.23 5.32
CA ASN A 43 31.45 21.68 4.00
C ASN A 43 31.13 20.49 3.08
N VAL A 44 30.36 20.79 2.02
CA VAL A 44 29.84 19.79 1.07
C VAL A 44 30.21 20.18 -0.35
N THR A 45 31.08 19.39 -0.97
CA THR A 45 31.37 19.47 -2.40
C THR A 45 30.25 18.77 -3.18
N THR A 46 29.94 19.21 -4.41
CA THR A 46 28.80 18.68 -5.16
C THR A 46 29.16 18.18 -6.56
N LEU A 47 28.80 16.93 -6.85
CA LEU A 47 28.77 16.36 -8.19
C LEU A 47 27.37 16.53 -8.79
N TYR A 48 27.26 17.38 -9.82
CA TYR A 48 26.04 17.53 -10.61
C TYR A 48 26.08 16.61 -11.84
N LEU A 49 25.11 15.71 -11.92
CA LEU A 49 24.83 14.83 -13.05
C LEU A 49 23.66 15.42 -13.84
N ASP A 50 23.89 15.88 -15.06
CA ASP A 50 22.90 16.64 -15.84
C ASP A 50 22.92 16.21 -17.31
N GLY A 51 21.99 16.72 -18.09
CA GLY A 51 21.84 16.43 -19.52
C GLY A 51 20.45 15.96 -19.89
N THR A 52 20.27 15.68 -21.17
CA THR A 52 18.99 15.33 -21.79
C THR A 52 18.96 13.91 -22.34
N GLN A 53 20.09 13.19 -22.28
CA GLN A 53 20.22 11.87 -22.87
C GLN A 53 19.52 10.81 -22.03
N SER A 54 18.60 10.07 -22.63
CA SER A 54 17.94 8.92 -22.01
C SER A 54 18.09 7.69 -22.90
N PRO A 55 19.26 7.05 -22.89
CA PRO A 55 19.53 5.93 -23.78
C PRO A 55 18.63 4.73 -23.42
N SER A 56 18.17 3.98 -24.42
CA SER A 56 17.35 2.78 -24.23
C SER A 56 18.22 1.53 -24.05
N GLY A 57 17.73 0.55 -23.29
CA GLY A 57 18.38 -0.77 -23.16
C GLY A 57 19.56 -0.78 -22.18
N THR A 58 20.70 -1.34 -22.59
CA THR A 58 21.93 -1.47 -21.78
C THR A 58 22.89 -0.29 -21.92
N LEU A 59 22.53 0.69 -22.76
CA LEU A 59 23.33 1.89 -22.97
C LEU A 59 23.07 2.87 -21.84
N GLU A 60 24.13 3.37 -21.20
CA GLU A 60 24.00 4.21 -20.02
C GLU A 60 25.07 5.30 -19.99
N THR A 61 24.64 6.54 -19.76
CA THR A 61 25.51 7.57 -19.22
C THR A 61 25.67 7.30 -17.73
N ALA A 62 26.91 7.18 -17.26
CA ALA A 62 27.15 6.56 -15.95
C ALA A 62 28.39 7.12 -15.26
N VAL A 63 28.36 7.10 -13.93
CA VAL A 63 29.57 7.04 -13.12
C VAL A 63 29.88 5.57 -12.88
N MET A 64 30.93 5.08 -13.53
CA MET A 64 31.33 3.68 -13.47
C MET A 64 32.23 3.38 -12.28
N GLY A 65 33.05 4.36 -11.89
CA GLY A 65 33.95 4.25 -10.75
C GLY A 65 33.25 4.45 -9.42
N ILE A 66 34.05 4.45 -8.36
CA ILE A 66 33.63 4.75 -7.00
C ILE A 66 33.41 6.25 -6.87
N VAL A 67 32.27 6.62 -6.30
CA VAL A 67 32.02 7.97 -5.80
C VAL A 67 32.32 8.00 -4.31
N SER A 68 33.23 8.86 -3.87
CA SER A 68 33.66 8.92 -2.47
C SER A 68 33.80 10.34 -1.95
N ASP A 69 33.74 10.49 -0.62
CA ASP A 69 34.24 11.70 0.02
C ASP A 69 35.75 11.87 -0.24
N GLY A 70 36.26 13.07 -0.03
CA GLY A 70 37.68 13.39 -0.16
C GLY A 70 38.51 12.84 1.00
N THR A 71 39.77 12.53 0.71
CA THR A 71 40.73 12.04 1.72
C THR A 71 41.11 13.11 2.74
N ALA A 72 40.92 14.39 2.41
CA ALA A 72 41.19 15.54 3.28
C ALA A 72 40.05 15.87 4.27
N GLY A 73 38.92 15.13 4.23
CA GLY A 73 37.70 15.40 5.00
C GLY A 73 36.57 16.00 4.16
N GLY A 74 35.52 16.48 4.84
CA GLY A 74 34.31 17.03 4.21
C GLY A 74 33.44 15.97 3.52
N LYS A 75 32.30 16.39 2.95
CA LYS A 75 31.34 15.49 2.29
C LYS A 75 31.26 15.75 0.79
N LEU A 76 30.94 14.72 0.02
CA LEU A 76 30.51 14.83 -1.37
C LEU A 76 29.01 14.53 -1.49
N ALA A 77 28.25 15.43 -2.07
CA ALA A 77 26.86 15.22 -2.48
C ALA A 77 26.76 14.93 -3.97
N VAL A 78 25.78 14.11 -4.35
CA VAL A 78 25.43 13.88 -5.76
C VAL A 78 24.07 14.51 -6.04
N VAL A 79 23.98 15.34 -7.08
CA VAL A 79 22.73 15.95 -7.52
C VAL A 79 22.44 15.53 -8.95
N LYS A 80 21.25 14.97 -9.18
CA LYS A 80 20.76 14.61 -10.50
C LYS A 80 19.76 15.66 -11.01
N ASP A 81 20.19 16.37 -12.04
CA ASP A 81 19.44 17.38 -12.78
C ASP A 81 19.21 16.95 -14.24
N GLY A 82 18.47 17.76 -14.99
CA GLY A 82 18.19 17.52 -16.40
C GLY A 82 17.23 16.36 -16.63
N THR A 83 16.68 16.29 -17.84
CA THR A 83 15.66 15.30 -18.20
C THR A 83 16.23 13.92 -18.53
N GLY A 84 17.55 13.81 -18.67
CA GLY A 84 18.24 12.58 -19.04
C GLY A 84 18.34 11.54 -17.93
N THR A 85 18.95 10.42 -18.27
CA THR A 85 19.22 9.27 -17.41
C THR A 85 20.70 9.21 -17.05
N TRP A 86 21.00 9.07 -15.76
CA TRP A 86 22.34 8.76 -15.26
C TRP A 86 22.30 7.49 -14.40
N THR A 87 23.30 6.63 -14.55
CA THR A 87 23.48 5.45 -13.69
C THR A 87 24.62 5.64 -12.70
N LEU A 88 24.35 5.29 -11.43
CA LEU A 88 25.35 4.97 -10.43
C LEU A 88 25.34 3.45 -10.22
N SER A 89 26.41 2.78 -10.63
CA SER A 89 26.45 1.31 -10.64
C SER A 89 27.33 0.67 -9.58
N ASN A 90 28.18 1.46 -8.92
CA ASN A 90 29.21 0.92 -8.05
C ASN A 90 28.66 0.52 -6.68
N ALA A 91 29.11 -0.63 -6.17
CA ALA A 91 28.72 -1.18 -4.87
C ALA A 91 29.59 -0.70 -3.70
N ALA A 92 30.60 0.14 -3.97
CA ALA A 92 31.52 0.68 -2.98
C ALA A 92 31.45 2.22 -2.86
N ASN A 93 30.41 2.84 -3.42
CA ASN A 93 30.18 4.29 -3.24
C ASN A 93 30.08 4.62 -1.75
N SER A 94 30.88 5.59 -1.30
CA SER A 94 31.08 5.94 0.11
C SER A 94 30.86 7.41 0.43
N TYR A 95 30.38 8.20 -0.54
CA TYR A 95 30.09 9.62 -0.35
C TYR A 95 28.95 9.86 0.65
N THR A 96 29.17 10.76 1.61
CA THR A 96 28.24 10.95 2.75
C THR A 96 27.39 12.22 2.68
N GLY A 97 27.57 13.05 1.65
CA GLY A 97 26.80 14.28 1.45
C GLY A 97 25.36 14.07 1.00
N GLY A 98 24.99 12.83 0.67
CA GLY A 98 23.66 12.45 0.22
C GLY A 98 23.48 12.51 -1.30
N THR A 99 22.31 12.05 -1.74
CA THR A 99 21.91 12.04 -3.14
C THR A 99 20.61 12.80 -3.32
N LYS A 100 20.59 13.83 -4.17
CA LYS A 100 19.39 14.59 -4.50
C LYS A 100 18.97 14.37 -5.94
N LEU A 101 17.72 14.00 -6.17
CA LEU A 101 17.11 13.88 -7.49
C LEU A 101 16.13 15.03 -7.71
N ASN A 102 16.49 15.97 -8.59
CA ASN A 102 15.63 17.07 -8.99
C ASN A 102 14.81 16.73 -10.25
N ALA A 103 15.41 16.04 -11.22
CA ALA A 103 14.78 15.76 -12.51
C ALA A 103 15.38 14.54 -13.25
N GLY A 104 14.66 14.07 -14.28
CA GLY A 104 15.08 12.97 -15.14
C GLY A 104 15.09 11.62 -14.41
N ILE A 105 16.02 10.73 -14.78
CA ILE A 105 16.12 9.39 -14.19
C ILE A 105 17.50 9.20 -13.53
N LEU A 106 17.52 8.82 -12.25
CA LEU A 106 18.72 8.29 -11.60
C LEU A 106 18.58 6.78 -11.43
N ARG A 107 19.45 6.00 -12.07
CA ARG A 107 19.48 4.54 -11.95
C ARG A 107 20.50 4.11 -10.90
N ALA A 108 20.09 3.24 -9.99
CA ALA A 108 20.92 2.65 -8.95
C ALA A 108 20.87 1.12 -9.07
N THR A 109 22.04 0.49 -9.25
CA THR A 109 22.09 -0.95 -9.60
C THR A 109 22.65 -1.85 -8.50
N ALA A 110 23.12 -1.29 -7.39
CA ALA A 110 23.67 -2.01 -6.24
C ALA A 110 23.28 -1.33 -4.91
N ALA A 111 23.35 -2.06 -3.81
CA ALA A 111 22.92 -1.59 -2.48
C ALA A 111 23.54 -0.23 -2.09
N ALA A 112 24.85 -0.05 -2.31
CA ALA A 112 25.53 1.19 -1.98
C ALA A 112 25.51 2.23 -3.12
N SER A 113 24.82 2.01 -4.25
CA SER A 113 24.93 2.90 -5.41
C SER A 113 24.61 4.36 -5.13
N LEU A 114 23.75 4.64 -4.15
CA LEU A 114 23.34 5.99 -3.75
C LEU A 114 24.18 6.58 -2.59
N GLY A 115 25.26 5.91 -2.20
CA GLY A 115 26.01 6.21 -0.98
C GLY A 115 25.19 5.97 0.30
N PRO A 116 25.78 6.12 1.49
CA PRO A 116 25.06 5.96 2.76
C PRO A 116 24.24 7.19 3.20
N GLY A 117 24.40 8.35 2.55
CA GLY A 117 23.74 9.60 2.93
C GLY A 117 22.22 9.62 2.67
N GLU A 118 21.55 10.70 3.08
CA GLU A 118 20.13 10.92 2.79
C GLU A 118 19.87 10.95 1.28
N LEU A 119 18.74 10.37 0.87
CA LEU A 119 18.18 10.47 -0.47
C LEU A 119 17.06 11.52 -0.48
N THR A 120 17.24 12.63 -1.19
CA THR A 120 16.19 13.63 -1.39
C THR A 120 15.55 13.46 -2.77
N LEU A 121 14.24 13.22 -2.80
CA LEU A 121 13.43 13.16 -4.02
C LEU A 121 12.65 14.49 -4.17
N ALA A 122 13.19 15.39 -5.00
CA ALA A 122 12.59 16.68 -5.31
C ALA A 122 11.82 16.68 -6.64
N GLY A 123 11.92 15.58 -7.41
CA GLY A 123 11.25 15.37 -8.68
C GLY A 123 11.77 14.11 -9.38
N GLY A 124 11.38 13.92 -10.64
CA GLY A 124 11.94 12.88 -11.51
C GLY A 124 11.63 11.44 -11.09
N GLN A 125 12.47 10.51 -11.55
CA GLN A 125 12.36 9.08 -11.31
C GLN A 125 13.66 8.50 -10.73
N LEU A 126 13.57 7.87 -9.57
CA LEU A 126 14.60 6.97 -9.08
C LEU A 126 14.32 5.56 -9.61
N HIS A 127 15.29 4.93 -10.27
CA HIS A 127 15.16 3.59 -10.81
C HIS A 127 16.09 2.63 -10.07
N LEU A 128 15.50 1.82 -9.20
CA LEU A 128 16.18 0.78 -8.42
C LEU A 128 16.19 -0.53 -9.21
N ILE A 129 17.38 -1.02 -9.53
CA ILE A 129 17.56 -2.19 -10.39
C ILE A 129 18.43 -3.23 -9.70
N ASN A 130 17.88 -4.40 -9.38
CA ASN A 130 18.71 -5.54 -8.98
C ASN A 130 17.97 -6.87 -9.20
N ASN A 131 18.71 -7.94 -9.49
CA ASN A 131 18.14 -9.28 -9.61
C ASN A 131 17.80 -9.91 -8.27
N THR A 132 18.44 -9.45 -7.19
CA THR A 132 18.13 -9.83 -5.82
C THR A 132 17.30 -8.76 -5.14
N ASN A 133 16.53 -9.18 -4.14
CA ASN A 133 15.91 -8.23 -3.24
C ASN A 133 17.00 -7.42 -2.54
N THR A 134 16.90 -6.10 -2.59
CA THR A 134 18.02 -5.21 -2.24
C THR A 134 17.58 -4.13 -1.28
N THR A 135 18.29 -4.00 -0.17
CA THR A 135 18.17 -2.86 0.74
C THR A 135 19.21 -1.83 0.34
N PHE A 136 18.75 -0.68 -0.15
CA PHE A 136 19.60 0.49 -0.40
C PHE A 136 19.84 1.26 0.90
N GLY A 137 18.85 1.29 1.80
CA GLY A 137 19.00 1.78 3.17
C GLY A 137 19.04 3.29 3.34
N ASN A 138 19.04 4.07 2.25
CA ASN A 138 18.98 5.53 2.33
C ASN A 138 17.68 6.00 2.98
N ASN A 139 17.79 6.78 4.06
CA ASN A 139 16.68 7.58 4.54
C ASN A 139 16.24 8.54 3.43
N THR A 140 14.94 8.62 3.20
CA THR A 140 14.36 9.27 2.03
C THR A 140 13.51 10.45 2.44
N LEU A 141 13.84 11.63 1.93
CA LEU A 141 13.06 12.85 2.07
C LEU A 141 12.40 13.19 0.73
N VAL A 142 11.08 13.30 0.69
CA VAL A 142 10.33 13.68 -0.51
C VAL A 142 9.88 15.13 -0.41
N THR A 143 10.44 15.99 -1.25
CA THR A 143 10.14 17.43 -1.30
C THR A 143 9.39 17.86 -2.55
N GLY A 144 9.17 16.95 -3.51
CA GLY A 144 8.43 17.20 -4.73
C GLY A 144 7.90 15.89 -5.34
N ASP A 145 6.94 16.01 -6.26
CA ASP A 145 6.30 14.85 -6.89
C ASP A 145 7.33 13.96 -7.59
N SER A 146 7.43 12.71 -7.15
CA SER A 146 8.53 11.84 -7.51
C SER A 146 8.04 10.42 -7.81
N THR A 147 8.78 9.74 -8.68
CA THR A 147 8.53 8.33 -9.03
C THR A 147 9.67 7.46 -8.54
N VAL A 148 9.37 6.29 -8.00
CA VAL A 148 10.36 5.23 -7.74
C VAL A 148 9.97 3.99 -8.54
N ALA A 149 10.85 3.59 -9.45
CA ALA A 149 10.72 2.40 -10.25
C ALA A 149 11.52 1.25 -9.61
N THR A 150 10.87 0.11 -9.39
CA THR A 150 11.53 -1.14 -8.97
C THR A 150 11.60 -2.10 -10.14
N THR A 151 12.73 -2.74 -10.37
CA THR A 151 12.94 -3.58 -11.57
C THR A 151 14.03 -4.62 -11.34
N LYS A 152 13.80 -5.85 -11.78
CA LYS A 152 14.91 -6.79 -12.00
C LYS A 152 15.51 -6.57 -13.39
N THR A 153 16.77 -6.95 -13.58
CA THR A 153 17.34 -6.91 -14.92
C THR A 153 16.62 -7.89 -15.84
N SER A 154 16.69 -7.65 -17.15
CA SER A 154 15.98 -8.44 -18.16
C SER A 154 16.27 -9.94 -18.02
N GLY A 155 15.21 -10.76 -18.05
CA GLY A 155 15.29 -12.22 -17.96
C GLY A 155 15.21 -12.80 -16.54
N ALA A 156 15.25 -11.96 -15.50
CA ALA A 156 15.03 -12.43 -14.12
C ALA A 156 13.54 -12.68 -13.83
N THR A 157 13.24 -13.70 -13.03
CA THR A 157 11.89 -14.09 -12.64
C THR A 157 11.56 -13.65 -11.20
N GLY A 158 10.28 -13.63 -10.86
CA GLY A 158 9.76 -13.25 -9.53
C GLY A 158 9.76 -11.75 -9.25
N ASP A 159 9.11 -11.36 -8.16
CA ASP A 159 8.89 -9.95 -7.81
C ASP A 159 10.20 -9.20 -7.51
N ALA A 160 10.29 -7.95 -7.93
CA ALA A 160 11.39 -7.03 -7.62
C ALA A 160 11.10 -6.33 -6.29
N ILE A 161 11.73 -6.78 -5.20
CA ILE A 161 11.47 -6.24 -3.86
C ILE A 161 12.70 -5.46 -3.38
N HIS A 162 12.57 -4.14 -3.28
CA HIS A 162 13.64 -3.27 -2.81
C HIS A 162 13.21 -2.46 -1.61
N SER A 163 14.17 -2.10 -0.76
CA SER A 163 13.93 -1.35 0.47
C SER A 163 14.79 -0.11 0.54
N LEU A 164 14.19 1.02 0.91
CA LEU A 164 14.86 2.22 1.36
C LEU A 164 14.79 2.31 2.89
N GLY A 165 15.44 3.31 3.48
CA GLY A 165 15.43 3.59 4.92
C GLY A 165 14.11 4.19 5.38
N THR A 166 14.17 5.20 6.26
CA THR A 166 12.98 5.97 6.65
C THR A 166 12.41 6.76 5.47
N LEU A 167 11.15 7.17 5.57
CA LEU A 167 10.49 8.08 4.64
C LEU A 167 10.03 9.32 5.37
N SER A 168 10.28 10.51 4.84
CA SER A 168 9.67 11.76 5.27
C SER A 168 8.99 12.43 4.08
N ILE A 169 7.71 12.75 4.20
CA ILE A 169 6.93 13.30 3.08
C ILE A 169 5.84 14.27 3.58
N GLY A 170 5.73 15.41 2.89
CA GLY A 170 4.68 16.40 3.10
C GLY A 170 3.48 16.16 2.21
N THR A 171 3.14 17.14 1.36
CA THR A 171 1.96 17.09 0.46
C THR A 171 2.26 16.51 -0.92
N SER A 172 3.47 16.02 -1.15
CA SER A 172 3.90 15.51 -2.46
C SER A 172 3.24 14.19 -2.83
N THR A 173 3.27 13.87 -4.13
CA THR A 173 2.93 12.56 -4.67
C THR A 173 4.17 11.68 -4.77
N LEU A 174 4.12 10.49 -4.15
CA LEU A 174 5.10 9.44 -4.36
C LEU A 174 4.47 8.30 -5.17
N SER A 175 4.92 8.16 -6.42
CA SER A 175 4.45 7.11 -7.32
C SER A 175 5.39 5.91 -7.32
N GLY A 176 4.85 4.72 -7.14
CA GLY A 176 5.59 3.46 -7.30
C GLY A 176 5.29 2.87 -8.68
N ILE A 177 6.31 2.64 -9.51
CA ILE A 177 6.14 1.98 -10.81
C ILE A 177 7.03 0.74 -10.93
N LYS A 178 6.76 -0.06 -11.96
CA LYS A 178 7.69 -1.07 -12.48
C LYS A 178 8.15 -0.64 -13.87
N PHE A 179 9.45 -0.78 -14.15
CA PHE A 179 9.97 -0.52 -15.49
C PHE A 179 9.89 -1.77 -16.39
N SER A 180 9.81 -2.98 -15.79
CA SER A 180 9.65 -4.25 -16.52
C SER A 180 8.21 -4.73 -16.52
N ALA A 181 7.71 -5.21 -17.67
CA ALA A 181 6.35 -5.74 -17.79
C ALA A 181 6.15 -7.09 -17.05
N THR A 182 7.21 -7.89 -16.89
CA THR A 182 7.11 -9.30 -16.50
C THR A 182 7.16 -9.59 -15.01
N THR A 183 7.59 -8.63 -14.18
CA THR A 183 7.73 -8.80 -12.72
C THR A 183 6.76 -7.88 -11.99
N ASN A 184 6.24 -8.27 -10.84
CA ASN A 184 5.63 -7.28 -9.94
C ASN A 184 6.73 -6.49 -9.23
N GLY A 185 6.42 -5.27 -8.82
CA GLY A 185 7.33 -4.42 -8.06
C GLY A 185 6.87 -4.29 -6.61
N ARG A 186 7.79 -4.31 -5.66
CA ARG A 186 7.51 -3.88 -4.29
C ARG A 186 8.61 -2.95 -3.80
N LEU A 187 8.21 -1.78 -3.33
CA LEU A 187 9.09 -0.83 -2.63
C LEU A 187 8.71 -0.80 -1.17
N ASN A 188 9.69 -1.03 -0.29
CA ASN A 188 9.53 -0.96 1.15
C ASN A 188 10.23 0.29 1.69
N PHE A 189 9.57 0.98 2.61
CA PHE A 189 10.18 1.95 3.51
C PHE A 189 10.13 1.44 4.94
N GLY A 190 11.07 1.91 5.77
CA GLY A 190 10.98 1.80 7.22
C GLY A 190 9.93 2.75 7.78
N THR A 191 10.21 3.33 8.95
CA THR A 191 9.34 4.36 9.56
C THR A 191 9.09 5.51 8.58
N THR A 192 7.82 5.87 8.44
CA THR A 192 7.33 6.97 7.62
C THR A 192 6.91 8.12 8.53
N THR A 193 7.42 9.32 8.28
CA THR A 193 7.02 10.55 8.95
C THR A 193 6.23 11.41 7.97
N LEU A 194 4.98 11.68 8.31
CA LEU A 194 4.11 12.59 7.58
C LEU A 194 4.28 14.01 8.12
N THR A 195 4.52 14.97 7.23
CA THR A 195 4.54 16.41 7.55
C THR A 195 3.42 17.19 6.85
N GLY A 196 2.49 16.45 6.23
CA GLY A 196 1.30 16.94 5.53
C GLY A 196 0.40 15.77 5.14
N ILE A 197 -0.34 15.93 4.05
CA ILE A 197 -1.19 14.87 3.49
C ILE A 197 -0.59 14.43 2.14
N PRO A 198 0.28 13.41 2.10
CA PRO A 198 0.84 12.93 0.84
C PRO A 198 -0.16 12.16 0.00
N THR A 199 0.16 12.04 -1.29
CA THR A 199 -0.50 11.09 -2.19
C THR A 199 0.45 9.94 -2.52
N PHE A 200 0.08 8.73 -2.14
CA PHE A 200 0.78 7.52 -2.55
C PHE A 200 0.07 6.90 -3.75
N SER A 201 0.79 6.81 -4.88
CA SER A 201 0.23 6.37 -6.17
C SER A 201 0.98 5.15 -6.74
N PRO A 202 0.93 3.98 -6.09
CA PRO A 202 1.47 2.77 -6.70
C PRO A 202 0.69 2.38 -7.97
N ALA A 203 1.39 2.10 -9.05
CA ALA A 203 0.83 1.64 -10.32
C ALA A 203 0.39 0.16 -10.26
N GLY A 204 -0.35 -0.30 -11.26
CA GLY A 204 -0.78 -1.70 -11.35
C GLY A 204 0.41 -2.68 -11.26
N ALA A 205 0.22 -3.79 -10.54
CA ALA A 205 1.27 -4.77 -10.23
C ALA A 205 2.48 -4.20 -9.43
N VAL A 206 2.28 -3.07 -8.74
CA VAL A 206 3.25 -2.51 -7.81
C VAL A 206 2.62 -2.37 -6.43
N SER A 207 3.39 -2.73 -5.42
CA SER A 207 3.06 -2.49 -4.01
C SER A 207 4.05 -1.50 -3.39
N LEU A 208 3.55 -0.51 -2.67
CA LEU A 208 4.34 0.38 -1.83
C LEU A 208 4.05 0.03 -0.37
N ALA A 209 5.05 -0.39 0.39
CA ALA A 209 4.91 -0.78 1.78
C ALA A 209 5.55 0.26 2.71
N LEU A 210 4.78 0.73 3.67
CA LEU A 210 5.22 1.67 4.71
C LEU A 210 5.36 0.89 6.03
N GLY A 211 6.44 1.15 6.77
CA GLY A 211 6.59 0.75 8.17
C GLY A 211 5.69 1.59 9.09
N ASP A 212 6.09 1.78 10.34
CA ASP A 212 5.36 2.64 11.28
C ASP A 212 5.15 4.06 10.72
N ILE A 213 3.97 4.63 10.92
CA ILE A 213 3.60 5.92 10.34
C ILE A 213 3.41 6.95 11.44
N ASN A 214 4.38 7.82 11.58
CA ASN A 214 4.36 8.96 12.49
C ASN A 214 3.74 10.18 11.81
N GLY A 215 2.88 10.88 12.54
CA GLY A 215 2.21 12.10 12.10
C GLY A 215 1.52 12.79 13.29
N ASP A 216 0.75 13.83 12.98
CA ASP A 216 -0.09 14.56 13.93
C ASP A 216 -1.58 14.47 13.56
N ASN A 217 -2.42 15.28 14.22
CA ASN A 217 -3.86 15.31 14.01
C ASN A 217 -4.33 15.96 12.70
N THR A 218 -3.42 16.59 11.96
CA THR A 218 -3.67 17.19 10.65
C THR A 218 -3.12 16.36 9.50
N THR A 219 -2.14 15.48 9.77
CA THR A 219 -1.58 14.56 8.78
C THR A 219 -2.53 13.41 8.46
N GLY A 220 -2.62 13.05 7.17
CA GLY A 220 -3.47 12.01 6.65
C GLY A 220 -2.83 11.33 5.45
N ILE A 221 -3.57 10.47 4.74
CA ILE A 221 -3.03 9.72 3.59
C ILE A 221 -4.03 9.75 2.44
N ASN A 222 -3.58 10.14 1.25
CA ASN A 222 -4.31 9.90 0.01
C ASN A 222 -3.70 8.69 -0.72
N LYS A 223 -4.54 7.74 -1.12
CA LYS A 223 -4.16 6.58 -1.91
C LYS A 223 -4.79 6.64 -3.30
N THR A 224 -3.95 6.76 -4.32
CA THR A 224 -4.32 6.72 -5.75
C THR A 224 -3.54 5.62 -6.47
N GLY A 225 -3.65 5.54 -7.80
CA GLY A 225 -3.01 4.50 -8.62
C GLY A 225 -3.67 3.14 -8.49
N ALA A 226 -3.51 2.29 -9.50
CA ALA A 226 -4.14 0.97 -9.58
C ALA A 226 -3.48 -0.11 -8.70
N GLY A 227 -2.31 0.19 -8.13
CA GLY A 227 -1.54 -0.71 -7.27
C GLY A 227 -1.97 -0.73 -5.82
N ILE A 228 -1.13 -1.31 -4.98
CA ILE A 228 -1.39 -1.54 -3.56
C ILE A 228 -0.52 -0.62 -2.71
N LEU A 229 -1.13 0.15 -1.81
CA LEU A 229 -0.42 0.75 -0.67
C LEU A 229 -0.61 -0.16 0.52
N ILE A 230 0.48 -0.59 1.15
CA ILE A 230 0.49 -1.51 2.29
C ILE A 230 0.89 -0.71 3.52
N LEU A 231 0.00 -0.68 4.52
CA LEU A 231 0.30 -0.15 5.85
C LEU A 231 0.68 -1.32 6.74
N ALA A 232 1.98 -1.46 7.01
CA ALA A 232 2.52 -2.47 7.92
C ALA A 232 2.79 -1.92 9.33
N ALA A 233 2.36 -0.68 9.60
CA ALA A 233 2.52 0.01 10.88
C ALA A 233 1.74 -0.65 12.01
N ASP A 234 2.35 -0.78 13.19
CA ASP A 234 1.67 -1.36 14.36
C ASP A 234 1.03 -0.32 15.26
N SER A 235 1.57 0.90 15.29
CA SER A 235 1.07 1.99 16.12
C SER A 235 1.25 3.34 15.42
N PRO A 236 0.54 3.57 14.30
CA PRO A 236 0.59 4.84 13.61
C PRO A 236 0.01 5.96 14.49
N SER A 237 0.61 7.15 14.42
CA SER A 237 0.18 8.33 15.20
C SER A 237 -0.58 9.38 14.39
N TYR A 238 -0.69 9.23 13.07
CA TYR A 238 -1.48 10.15 12.25
C TYR A 238 -2.97 10.03 12.56
N ALA A 239 -3.68 11.15 12.67
CA ALA A 239 -5.11 11.17 13.00
C ALA A 239 -5.99 11.94 12.00
N GLY A 240 -5.39 12.52 10.95
CA GLY A 240 -6.14 13.04 9.81
C GLY A 240 -6.72 11.92 8.94
N ALA A 241 -7.51 12.32 7.95
CA ALA A 241 -8.26 11.37 7.12
C ALA A 241 -7.36 10.47 6.27
N THR A 242 -7.79 9.22 6.10
CA THR A 242 -7.26 8.28 5.10
C THR A 242 -8.26 8.20 3.95
N HIS A 243 -7.88 8.67 2.77
CA HIS A 243 -8.72 8.65 1.58
C HIS A 243 -8.17 7.64 0.57
N VAL A 244 -8.96 6.64 0.22
CA VAL A 244 -8.66 5.66 -0.82
C VAL A 244 -9.44 6.04 -2.08
N LEU A 245 -8.79 6.81 -2.94
CA LEU A 245 -9.37 7.31 -4.19
C LEU A 245 -9.39 6.23 -5.28
N SER A 246 -8.36 5.38 -5.34
CA SER A 246 -8.29 4.28 -6.32
C SER A 246 -7.35 3.14 -5.91
N GLY A 247 -7.52 1.99 -6.56
CA GLY A 247 -6.72 0.79 -6.29
C GLY A 247 -6.96 0.25 -4.89
N THR A 248 -5.94 -0.33 -4.26
CA THR A 248 -6.09 -0.98 -2.95
C THR A 248 -5.23 -0.32 -1.88
N LEU A 249 -5.86 0.07 -0.77
CA LEU A 249 -5.18 0.27 0.51
C LEU A 249 -5.26 -1.03 1.30
N GLN A 250 -4.12 -1.65 1.59
CA GLN A 250 -4.02 -2.88 2.37
C GLN A 250 -3.48 -2.58 3.76
N VAL A 251 -4.18 -3.07 4.80
CA VAL A 251 -3.76 -3.00 6.19
C VAL A 251 -3.22 -4.37 6.61
N GLY A 252 -1.93 -4.42 6.97
CA GLY A 252 -1.22 -5.64 7.30
C GLY A 252 -0.74 -6.44 6.09
N VAL A 253 -0.03 -7.55 6.36
CA VAL A 253 0.55 -8.46 5.36
C VAL A 253 0.32 -9.93 5.71
N ASN A 254 -0.89 -10.26 6.20
CA ASN A 254 -1.28 -11.54 6.78
C ASN A 254 -0.47 -11.90 8.04
N THR A 255 -0.05 -10.88 8.77
CA THR A 255 0.62 -10.98 10.07
C THR A 255 -0.26 -10.30 11.13
N ALA A 256 0.19 -10.33 12.40
CA ALA A 256 -0.49 -9.61 13.47
C ALA A 256 -0.32 -8.09 13.34
N ALA A 257 0.68 -7.68 12.58
CA ALA A 257 1.05 -6.29 12.35
C ALA A 257 0.12 -5.57 11.37
N GLY A 258 0.12 -4.24 11.41
CA GLY A 258 -0.66 -3.38 10.52
C GLY A 258 -1.95 -2.85 11.15
N THR A 259 -2.08 -1.53 11.21
CA THR A 259 -3.31 -0.83 11.58
C THR A 259 -3.44 0.49 10.83
N LEU A 260 -4.59 1.16 10.99
CA LEU A 260 -4.86 2.50 10.46
C LEU A 260 -4.54 3.55 11.55
N GLY A 261 -4.37 4.81 11.15
CA GLY A 261 -4.39 5.94 12.08
C GLY A 261 -5.77 6.11 12.73
N SER A 262 -5.97 7.10 13.58
CA SER A 262 -7.24 7.28 14.30
C SER A 262 -8.31 8.12 13.56
N GLY A 263 -7.96 8.66 12.39
CA GLY A 263 -8.86 9.49 11.59
C GLY A 263 -9.98 8.74 10.86
N THR A 264 -10.83 9.48 10.13
CA THR A 264 -11.85 8.89 9.26
C THR A 264 -11.21 8.19 8.05
N VAL A 265 -11.89 7.19 7.50
CA VAL A 265 -11.49 6.52 6.25
C VAL A 265 -12.58 6.75 5.21
N LEU A 266 -12.22 7.22 4.02
CA LEU A 266 -13.12 7.37 2.88
C LEU A 266 -12.62 6.45 1.75
N VAL A 267 -13.50 5.63 1.18
CA VAL A 267 -13.17 4.69 0.10
C VAL A 267 -14.06 4.99 -1.10
N ASP A 268 -13.49 5.54 -2.17
CA ASP A 268 -14.23 5.96 -3.36
C ASP A 268 -14.66 4.77 -4.23
N ALA A 269 -15.61 5.01 -5.13
CA ALA A 269 -16.11 4.00 -6.07
C ALA A 269 -14.96 3.33 -6.86
N GLY A 270 -14.96 2.00 -6.88
CA GLY A 270 -13.91 1.20 -7.55
C GLY A 270 -12.60 1.07 -6.76
N ALA A 271 -12.43 1.74 -5.63
CA ALA A 271 -11.32 1.53 -4.71
C ALA A 271 -11.59 0.39 -3.73
N THR A 272 -10.54 -0.08 -3.05
CA THR A 272 -10.64 -1.16 -2.05
C THR A 272 -9.81 -0.83 -0.80
N LEU A 273 -10.43 -0.96 0.37
CA LEU A 273 -9.75 -1.12 1.65
C LEU A 273 -9.68 -2.62 1.99
N LEU A 274 -8.49 -3.18 2.09
CA LEU A 274 -8.25 -4.60 2.35
C LEU A 274 -7.60 -4.81 3.71
N PHE A 275 -8.22 -5.59 4.58
CA PHE A 275 -7.61 -6.08 5.82
C PHE A 275 -6.98 -7.46 5.59
N ALA A 276 -5.65 -7.50 5.67
CA ALA A 276 -4.83 -8.70 5.52
C ALA A 276 -4.10 -8.98 6.85
N LYS A 277 -4.81 -9.58 7.82
CA LYS A 277 -4.33 -9.84 9.18
C LYS A 277 -4.51 -11.31 9.56
N ASN A 278 -3.77 -11.80 10.57
CA ASN A 278 -3.91 -13.18 11.05
C ASN A 278 -4.46 -13.30 12.49
N ASN A 279 -4.69 -12.17 13.16
CA ASN A 279 -5.21 -12.06 14.51
C ASN A 279 -6.52 -11.27 14.54
N ALA A 280 -7.32 -11.47 15.59
CA ALA A 280 -8.46 -10.60 15.85
C ALA A 280 -7.98 -9.14 16.06
N SER A 281 -8.71 -8.17 15.54
CA SER A 281 -8.37 -6.74 15.63
C SER A 281 -9.61 -5.86 15.52
N THR A 282 -9.63 -4.78 16.29
CA THR A 282 -10.70 -3.77 16.26
C THR A 282 -10.20 -2.53 15.54
N PHE A 283 -11.03 -1.98 14.65
CA PHE A 283 -10.77 -0.74 13.94
C PHE A 283 -11.88 0.25 14.25
N ASP A 284 -11.54 1.27 15.04
CA ASP A 284 -12.50 2.28 15.52
C ASP A 284 -12.78 3.38 14.49
N ASN A 285 -12.10 3.36 13.35
CA ASN A 285 -12.25 4.34 12.28
C ASN A 285 -13.70 4.40 11.76
N SER A 286 -14.21 5.61 11.53
CA SER A 286 -15.42 5.79 10.71
C SER A 286 -15.06 5.59 9.23
N ILE A 287 -15.52 4.50 8.61
CA ILE A 287 -15.24 4.12 7.22
C ILE A 287 -16.44 4.42 6.30
N SER A 288 -16.30 5.33 5.34
CA SER A 288 -17.38 5.80 4.45
C SER A 288 -17.01 5.66 2.96
N GLY A 289 -17.94 6.00 2.06
CA GLY A 289 -17.73 5.99 0.60
C GLY A 289 -18.30 4.76 -0.11
N GLU A 290 -18.31 4.79 -1.46
CA GLU A 290 -18.93 3.78 -2.33
C GLU A 290 -18.07 2.53 -2.60
N GLY A 291 -16.76 2.62 -2.37
CA GLY A 291 -15.79 1.56 -2.65
C GLY A 291 -15.88 0.35 -1.73
N ALA A 292 -15.05 -0.66 -1.98
CA ALA A 292 -15.14 -1.95 -1.29
C ALA A 292 -14.31 -2.01 -0.01
N VAL A 293 -14.88 -2.57 1.06
CA VAL A 293 -14.10 -3.07 2.20
C VAL A 293 -13.99 -4.58 2.10
N ARG A 294 -12.76 -5.10 2.09
CA ARG A 294 -12.42 -6.51 1.97
C ARG A 294 -11.66 -7.01 3.18
N LEU A 295 -11.95 -8.23 3.56
CA LEU A 295 -11.10 -9.03 4.45
C LEU A 295 -10.47 -10.11 3.57
N ASN A 296 -9.23 -10.50 3.86
CA ASN A 296 -8.59 -11.67 3.26
C ASN A 296 -7.89 -12.45 4.37
N THR A 297 -8.69 -12.98 5.30
CA THR A 297 -8.18 -13.65 6.50
C THR A 297 -9.03 -14.90 6.77
N THR A 298 -8.41 -16.00 7.20
CA THR A 298 -9.16 -17.23 7.52
C THR A 298 -9.46 -17.37 9.01
N THR A 299 -8.77 -16.60 9.86
CA THR A 299 -8.81 -16.73 11.33
C THR A 299 -9.04 -15.41 12.07
N ALA A 300 -8.93 -14.27 11.39
CA ALA A 300 -9.04 -12.97 12.06
C ALA A 300 -10.50 -12.52 12.15
N ILE A 301 -10.87 -12.06 13.34
CA ILE A 301 -12.09 -11.31 13.58
C ILE A 301 -11.75 -9.83 13.41
N ILE A 302 -12.36 -9.15 12.44
CA ILE A 302 -12.19 -7.70 12.27
C ILE A 302 -13.46 -7.04 12.77
N THR A 303 -13.35 -6.21 13.80
CA THR A 303 -14.49 -5.43 14.31
C THR A 303 -14.48 -4.04 13.68
N LEU A 304 -15.53 -3.70 12.94
CA LEU A 304 -15.74 -2.33 12.42
C LEU A 304 -16.83 -1.64 13.23
N THR A 305 -16.65 -0.37 13.54
CA THR A 305 -17.52 0.38 14.45
C THR A 305 -18.53 1.30 13.75
N ASN A 306 -18.59 1.30 12.41
CA ASN A 306 -19.20 2.43 11.70
C ASN A 306 -20.71 2.34 11.44
N ALA A 307 -21.39 3.45 11.71
CA ALA A 307 -22.83 3.65 11.50
C ALA A 307 -23.22 4.35 10.18
N SER A 308 -22.24 4.79 9.37
CA SER A 308 -22.47 5.70 8.22
C SER A 308 -21.93 5.21 6.86
N TYR A 309 -21.58 3.93 6.72
CA TYR A 309 -21.01 3.39 5.48
C TYR A 309 -22.09 3.16 4.40
N THR A 310 -21.94 3.72 3.21
CA THR A 310 -22.95 3.64 2.13
C THR A 310 -22.51 2.78 0.92
N GLY A 311 -21.23 2.39 0.83
CA GLY A 311 -20.65 1.60 -0.27
C GLY A 311 -20.75 0.09 -0.12
N THR A 312 -20.14 -0.68 -1.02
CA THR A 312 -20.33 -2.15 -1.02
C THR A 312 -19.36 -2.87 -0.08
N THR A 313 -19.80 -3.46 1.05
CA THR A 313 -18.93 -4.34 1.86
C THR A 313 -18.80 -5.72 1.20
N GLN A 314 -17.59 -6.19 0.91
CA GLN A 314 -17.34 -7.54 0.39
C GLN A 314 -16.44 -8.33 1.36
N ILE A 315 -17.02 -9.24 2.14
CA ILE A 315 -16.24 -10.09 3.04
C ILE A 315 -15.79 -11.34 2.28
N GLN A 316 -14.48 -11.53 2.15
CA GLN A 316 -13.87 -12.71 1.54
C GLN A 316 -13.03 -13.44 2.59
N ASN A 317 -13.62 -14.45 3.23
CA ASN A 317 -13.05 -15.14 4.40
C ASN A 317 -12.98 -14.23 5.66
N GLY A 318 -13.27 -14.78 6.85
CA GLY A 318 -13.18 -14.08 8.14
C GLY A 318 -14.52 -13.70 8.79
N LEU A 319 -14.47 -13.17 10.02
CA LEU A 319 -15.64 -12.71 10.80
C LEU A 319 -15.61 -11.19 10.90
N LEU A 320 -16.61 -10.49 10.36
CA LEU A 320 -16.83 -9.08 10.66
C LEU A 320 -17.70 -8.98 11.90
N GLN A 321 -17.22 -8.32 12.97
CA GLN A 321 -18.03 -8.01 14.15
C GLN A 321 -18.37 -6.51 14.21
N THR A 322 -19.51 -6.15 14.77
CA THR A 322 -19.86 -4.75 15.05
C THR A 322 -19.74 -4.48 16.54
N ASN A 323 -19.26 -3.30 16.92
CA ASN A 323 -19.24 -2.90 18.34
C ASN A 323 -20.62 -2.40 18.81
N SER A 324 -20.82 -2.37 20.13
CA SER A 324 -22.07 -2.08 20.83
C SER A 324 -22.48 -0.60 20.86
N SER A 325 -21.70 0.30 20.24
CA SER A 325 -21.96 1.74 20.23
C SER A 325 -22.47 2.28 18.89
N ALA A 326 -22.44 1.48 17.82
CA ALA A 326 -22.91 1.89 16.51
C ALA A 326 -24.44 1.90 16.45
N SER A 327 -25.04 3.05 16.14
CA SER A 327 -26.50 3.23 16.16
C SER A 327 -27.23 2.49 15.03
N ASN A 328 -26.54 2.08 13.96
CA ASN A 328 -27.03 1.23 12.87
C ASN A 328 -25.82 0.56 12.19
N LEU A 329 -25.96 -0.65 11.64
CA LEU A 329 -24.97 -1.22 10.72
C LEU A 329 -25.55 -1.15 9.31
N VAL A 330 -24.88 -0.40 8.42
CA VAL A 330 -25.23 -0.34 7.00
C VAL A 330 -24.24 -1.21 6.23
N LEU A 331 -24.73 -2.36 5.72
CA LEU A 331 -23.95 -3.26 4.87
C LEU A 331 -24.16 -2.88 3.41
N GLY A 332 -23.83 -1.65 3.09
CA GLY A 332 -23.86 -1.12 1.73
C GLY A 332 -25.21 -1.04 1.04
N THR A 333 -25.20 -0.36 -0.10
CA THR A 333 -26.40 -0.05 -0.89
C THR A 333 -26.54 -0.87 -2.18
N ALA A 334 -25.51 -1.62 -2.58
CA ALA A 334 -25.55 -2.50 -3.76
C ALA A 334 -24.56 -3.69 -3.64
N GLY A 335 -24.94 -4.89 -4.10
CA GLY A 335 -23.99 -5.98 -4.45
C GLY A 335 -23.09 -6.56 -3.33
N ALA A 336 -23.44 -6.41 -2.06
CA ALA A 336 -22.70 -7.02 -0.96
C ALA A 336 -22.60 -8.55 -1.18
N THR A 337 -21.37 -9.04 -1.37
CA THR A 337 -21.08 -10.45 -1.64
C THR A 337 -20.31 -11.01 -0.46
N PHE A 338 -20.87 -12.00 0.23
CA PHE A 338 -20.21 -12.73 1.31
C PHE A 338 -19.69 -14.04 0.73
N ASN A 339 -18.39 -14.13 0.50
CA ASN A 339 -17.77 -15.38 0.05
C ASN A 339 -16.98 -15.96 1.23
N TYR A 340 -17.53 -16.99 1.87
CA TYR A 340 -16.97 -17.70 3.03
C TYR A 340 -16.80 -16.88 4.33
N GLY A 341 -17.41 -15.69 4.43
CA GLY A 341 -17.37 -14.85 5.65
C GLY A 341 -18.60 -14.99 6.54
N ILE A 342 -18.45 -14.76 7.85
CA ILE A 342 -19.54 -14.66 8.82
C ILE A 342 -19.65 -13.19 9.26
N LEU A 343 -20.86 -12.67 9.48
CA LEU A 343 -21.07 -11.42 10.23
C LEU A 343 -21.51 -11.80 11.65
N GLY A 344 -20.79 -11.36 12.67
CA GLY A 344 -21.11 -11.60 14.06
C GLY A 344 -21.68 -10.34 14.70
N LEU A 345 -22.88 -10.42 15.26
CA LEU A 345 -23.43 -9.35 16.08
C LEU A 345 -23.08 -9.66 17.55
N LEU A 346 -22.63 -8.67 18.31
CA LEU A 346 -22.45 -8.82 19.77
C LEU A 346 -23.82 -8.93 20.45
N SER A 347 -23.84 -9.59 21.61
CA SER A 347 -25.07 -9.92 22.37
C SER A 347 -25.86 -8.70 22.86
N ASP A 348 -25.30 -7.50 22.77
CA ASP A 348 -25.86 -6.22 23.20
C ASP A 348 -26.18 -5.28 22.01
N PHE A 349 -26.14 -5.77 20.77
CA PHE A 349 -26.53 -5.00 19.58
C PHE A 349 -28.03 -4.65 19.61
N ASN A 350 -28.34 -3.35 19.67
CA ASN A 350 -29.71 -2.80 19.73
C ASN A 350 -30.04 -1.90 18.51
N GLY A 351 -29.19 -1.89 17.47
CA GLY A 351 -29.33 -1.08 16.27
C GLY A 351 -30.09 -1.78 15.13
N GLY A 352 -30.55 -1.04 14.12
CA GLY A 352 -31.12 -1.64 12.90
C GLY A 352 -30.02 -2.13 11.96
N LEU A 353 -30.25 -3.28 11.31
CA LEU A 353 -29.45 -3.72 10.16
C LEU A 353 -30.11 -3.16 8.89
N GLY A 354 -29.46 -2.16 8.28
CA GLY A 354 -29.93 -1.55 7.04
C GLY A 354 -29.26 -2.20 5.83
N PHE A 355 -30.04 -2.87 4.98
CA PHE A 355 -29.61 -3.28 3.65
C PHE A 355 -30.16 -2.25 2.66
N GLY A 356 -29.30 -1.53 1.92
CA GLY A 356 -29.78 -0.84 0.72
C GLY A 356 -30.10 -1.88 -0.37
N ALA A 357 -30.74 -1.45 -1.46
CA ALA A 357 -31.26 -2.35 -2.50
C ALA A 357 -30.18 -3.30 -3.09
N GLY A 358 -30.06 -4.51 -2.54
CA GLY A 358 -29.11 -5.55 -2.96
C GLY A 358 -29.34 -6.87 -2.22
N SER A 359 -29.33 -7.99 -2.95
CA SER A 359 -29.54 -9.34 -2.42
C SER A 359 -28.29 -9.89 -1.72
N VAL A 360 -28.42 -10.35 -0.48
CA VAL A 360 -27.38 -11.16 0.19
C VAL A 360 -27.38 -12.57 -0.42
N THR A 361 -26.32 -12.95 -1.13
CA THR A 361 -26.15 -14.31 -1.68
C THR A 361 -25.20 -15.10 -0.78
N TRP A 362 -25.71 -16.13 -0.10
CA TRP A 362 -24.90 -17.07 0.70
C TRP A 362 -24.39 -18.20 -0.20
N ALA A 363 -23.08 -18.48 -0.21
CA ALA A 363 -22.54 -19.66 -0.87
C ALA A 363 -23.00 -20.93 -0.12
N THR A 364 -23.60 -21.88 -0.83
CA THR A 364 -24.14 -23.12 -0.26
C THR A 364 -23.04 -23.96 0.41
N GLY A 365 -23.26 -24.45 1.64
CA GLY A 365 -22.47 -25.56 2.22
C GLY A 365 -21.71 -25.30 3.53
N ASN A 366 -21.90 -24.19 4.25
CA ASN A 366 -21.21 -23.93 5.53
C ASN A 366 -22.19 -23.71 6.70
N ASN A 367 -21.88 -24.33 7.85
CA ASN A 367 -22.61 -24.18 9.12
C ASN A 367 -22.32 -22.82 9.76
N VAL A 368 -23.36 -22.04 10.07
CA VAL A 368 -23.25 -20.82 10.88
C VAL A 368 -23.59 -21.20 12.33
N SER A 369 -22.58 -21.30 13.20
CA SER A 369 -22.79 -21.39 14.65
C SER A 369 -22.59 -20.00 15.26
N GLY A 370 -23.69 -19.34 15.61
CA GLY A 370 -23.72 -17.98 16.14
C GLY A 370 -24.91 -17.25 15.53
N GLY A 371 -25.83 -16.81 16.37
CA GLY A 371 -27.12 -16.30 15.92
C GLY A 371 -27.03 -15.12 15.01
N PHE A 372 -27.65 -15.29 13.86
CA PHE A 372 -28.17 -14.18 13.11
C PHE A 372 -29.64 -13.99 13.43
N ALA A 373 -30.13 -12.76 13.35
CA ALA A 373 -31.52 -12.48 13.07
C ALA A 373 -31.50 -11.22 12.21
N VAL A 374 -31.61 -11.41 10.89
CA VAL A 374 -31.92 -10.30 9.98
C VAL A 374 -33.40 -10.42 9.65
N MET A 375 -34.14 -9.35 9.92
CA MET A 375 -35.49 -9.17 9.39
C MET A 375 -35.38 -8.54 8.01
N ASP A 376 -35.76 -9.27 6.96
CA ASP A 376 -36.01 -8.65 5.66
C ASP A 376 -37.21 -7.69 5.78
N ALA A 377 -36.99 -6.40 5.47
CA ALA A 377 -38.01 -5.36 5.52
C ALA A 377 -39.14 -5.57 4.48
N ALA A 378 -38.92 -6.39 3.44
CA ALA A 378 -39.90 -6.74 2.43
C ALA A 378 -40.57 -8.12 2.65
N THR A 379 -39.89 -9.12 3.26
CA THR A 379 -40.39 -10.52 3.34
C THR A 379 -40.53 -11.16 4.73
N ARG A 380 -40.02 -10.56 5.82
CA ARG A 380 -40.25 -10.98 7.22
C ARG A 380 -39.89 -12.44 7.65
N ASN A 381 -38.88 -13.10 7.07
CA ASN A 381 -38.36 -14.39 7.59
C ASN A 381 -37.15 -14.24 8.55
N VAL A 382 -36.93 -15.19 9.48
CA VAL A 382 -35.94 -15.13 10.59
C VAL A 382 -35.24 -16.47 10.79
N ASN A 383 -33.90 -16.51 10.90
CA ASN A 383 -33.11 -17.73 11.16
C ASN A 383 -32.07 -17.53 12.27
N ILE A 384 -32.23 -18.20 13.41
CA ILE A 384 -31.67 -17.89 14.75
C ILE A 384 -30.57 -18.88 15.15
N GLY A 385 -29.56 -18.43 15.93
CA GLY A 385 -28.59 -19.31 16.59
C GLY A 385 -28.28 -18.87 18.04
N GLY A 386 -28.47 -19.77 19.01
CA GLY A 386 -28.02 -19.59 20.41
C GLY A 386 -29.07 -19.87 21.48
N ASN A 387 -29.36 -21.16 21.69
CA ASN A 387 -30.16 -21.84 22.73
C ASN A 387 -31.06 -21.02 23.68
N VAL A 388 -32.32 -20.82 23.30
CA VAL A 388 -33.45 -21.01 24.24
C VAL A 388 -34.60 -21.72 23.53
N SER A 389 -34.92 -22.90 24.06
CA SER A 389 -36.10 -23.68 23.75
C SER A 389 -37.40 -22.82 23.89
N PRO A 390 -38.31 -22.75 22.88
CA PRO A 390 -38.03 -23.12 21.50
C PRO A 390 -38.64 -22.24 20.37
N ASP A 391 -37.77 -22.00 19.38
CA ASP A 391 -37.87 -22.23 17.92
C ASP A 391 -39.12 -21.77 17.12
N THR A 392 -38.97 -20.71 16.32
CA THR A 392 -39.68 -20.62 15.03
C THR A 392 -38.82 -19.94 13.95
N LEU A 393 -38.58 -20.68 12.87
CA LEU A 393 -37.86 -20.31 11.63
C LEU A 393 -38.82 -20.55 10.45
N THR A 394 -39.04 -19.53 9.61
CA THR A 394 -39.83 -19.64 8.37
C THR A 394 -38.91 -19.52 7.15
N VAL A 395 -39.05 -20.41 6.16
CA VAL A 395 -38.11 -20.60 5.02
C VAL A 395 -38.87 -20.77 3.70
N GLY A 396 -38.30 -20.26 2.60
CA GLY A 396 -38.90 -20.26 1.26
C GLY A 396 -38.82 -21.60 0.51
N THR A 397 -39.61 -21.70 -0.56
CA THR A 397 -40.35 -22.88 -1.07
C THR A 397 -39.58 -23.98 -1.83
N ALA A 398 -38.25 -24.06 -1.77
CA ALA A 398 -37.51 -25.15 -2.42
C ALA A 398 -36.41 -25.70 -1.51
N GLY A 399 -36.64 -26.90 -0.97
CA GLY A 399 -35.59 -27.70 -0.34
C GLY A 399 -35.55 -27.69 1.19
N PHE A 400 -36.63 -27.31 1.88
CA PHE A 400 -36.74 -27.59 3.31
C PHE A 400 -37.30 -29.02 3.52
N VAL A 401 -36.42 -29.99 3.77
CA VAL A 401 -36.77 -31.43 3.91
C VAL A 401 -37.07 -31.82 5.37
N GLY A 402 -37.19 -30.84 6.27
CA GLY A 402 -37.60 -31.01 7.66
C GLY A 402 -36.56 -30.56 8.69
N GLY A 403 -37.03 -30.31 9.92
CA GLY A 403 -36.22 -29.97 11.08
C GLY A 403 -36.94 -30.36 12.37
N THR A 404 -36.21 -30.89 13.35
CA THR A 404 -36.74 -31.30 14.66
C THR A 404 -36.62 -30.13 15.63
N LEU A 405 -37.75 -29.71 16.22
CA LEU A 405 -37.79 -28.60 17.18
C LEU A 405 -37.57 -29.12 18.61
N ALA A 406 -36.70 -28.46 19.37
CA ALA A 406 -36.38 -28.86 20.73
C ALA A 406 -37.28 -28.10 21.73
N GLY A 407 -38.60 -28.32 21.69
CA GLY A 407 -39.49 -27.91 22.77
C GLY A 407 -40.99 -27.78 22.41
N ASN A 408 -41.83 -27.86 23.44
CA ASN A 408 -43.28 -28.13 23.34
C ASN A 408 -44.15 -26.99 22.77
N ASN A 409 -43.58 -25.82 22.42
CA ASN A 409 -44.33 -24.64 21.93
C ASN A 409 -43.84 -24.10 20.57
N SER A 410 -43.09 -24.90 19.83
CA SER A 410 -42.48 -24.51 18.57
C SER A 410 -43.43 -24.80 17.40
N ARG A 411 -43.75 -23.83 16.54
CA ARG A 411 -44.58 -24.03 15.34
C ARG A 411 -43.82 -23.62 14.10
N ILE A 412 -43.57 -24.55 13.18
CA ILE A 412 -43.14 -24.22 11.80
C ILE A 412 -44.39 -24.02 10.96
N ALA A 413 -44.56 -22.84 10.35
CA ALA A 413 -45.61 -22.60 9.37
C ALA A 413 -45.01 -22.73 7.96
N PHE A 414 -45.50 -23.70 7.19
CA PHE A 414 -45.11 -23.89 5.78
C PHE A 414 -46.07 -23.12 4.87
N GLY A 415 -45.54 -22.42 3.85
CA GLY A 415 -46.34 -21.89 2.74
C GLY A 415 -46.69 -22.98 1.72
N ASP A 416 -47.74 -22.75 0.92
CA ASP A 416 -48.44 -23.72 0.04
C ASP A 416 -47.62 -24.94 -0.41
N VAL A 417 -48.01 -26.11 0.12
CA VAL A 417 -47.43 -27.42 -0.17
C VAL A 417 -48.02 -27.93 -1.48
N ASN A 418 -47.21 -28.00 -2.54
CA ASN A 418 -47.63 -28.62 -3.79
C ASN A 418 -47.57 -30.15 -3.65
N GLY A 419 -48.68 -30.71 -3.18
CA GLY A 419 -49.17 -32.08 -3.40
C GLY A 419 -48.19 -33.24 -3.22
N THR A 420 -48.23 -33.89 -2.06
CA THR A 420 -48.65 -35.30 -1.96
C THR A 420 -49.09 -35.55 -0.52
N ALA A 421 -50.23 -36.22 -0.35
CA ALA A 421 -50.88 -36.39 0.93
C ALA A 421 -49.97 -37.14 1.92
N LEU A 422 -49.82 -36.58 3.13
CA LEU A 422 -49.26 -37.27 4.28
C LEU A 422 -50.38 -38.12 4.89
N GLY A 423 -50.20 -39.44 4.87
CA GLY A 423 -51.04 -40.41 5.57
C GLY A 423 -50.68 -40.52 7.04
#